data_AF-A0AAV8Z2K0-F1
#
_entry.id   AF-A0AAV8Z2K0-F1
#
_cell.length_a   1.000
_cell.length_b   1.000
_cell.length_c   1.000
_cell.angle_alpha   90.00
_cell.angle_beta   90.00
_cell.angle_gamma   90.00
#
_symmetry.space_group_name_H-M   'P 1'
#
loop_
_entity.id
_entity.type
_entity.pdbx_description
1 polymer ?
#
loop_
_entity_poly.entity_id
_entity_poly.type
_entity_poly.pdbx_seq_one_letter_code
_entity_poly.pdbx_strand_id
1 'polypeptide(L)'
;MYWDLGSVQRQRDFISVCMTTVKLKYRYTREGSTRRNNNAFYFDVKDQRIRSCKKFFKNILCINDCSIRTVLTKRDLNHPQFVQEDLRAKHRNHIKLDEEIKQSRVNSIEIGQRTVTGHF
;
A
#
# COMPACT_ATOMS: atom_id res chain seq x y z
N MET A 1 6.10 10.57 -11.63
CA MET A 1 6.84 9.30 -11.77
C MET A 1 6.48 8.37 -10.60
N TYR A 2 6.70 7.04 -10.68
CA TYR A 2 6.29 6.08 -9.63
C TYR A 2 6.82 6.41 -8.23
N TRP A 3 8.04 6.92 -8.13
CA TRP A 3 8.65 7.31 -6.86
C TRP A 3 8.08 8.62 -6.29
N ASP A 4 7.55 9.49 -7.15
CA ASP A 4 6.96 10.78 -6.78
C ASP A 4 5.58 10.63 -6.11
N LEU A 5 5.01 9.42 -6.06
CA LEU A 5 3.73 9.15 -5.42
C LEU A 5 3.72 9.47 -3.91
N GLY A 6 4.91 9.55 -3.28
CA GLY A 6 5.11 10.01 -1.90
C GLY A 6 4.63 9.06 -0.79
N SER A 7 3.83 8.04 -1.12
CA SER A 7 3.32 7.05 -0.18
C SER A 7 3.54 5.64 -0.68
N VAL A 8 4.00 4.76 0.23
CA VAL A 8 4.15 3.31 -0.02
C VAL A 8 2.81 2.68 -0.39
N GLN A 9 1.69 3.16 0.17
CA GLN A 9 0.37 2.67 -0.20
C GLN A 9 0.06 2.98 -1.67
N ARG A 10 0.24 4.24 -2.09
CA ARG A 10 0.01 4.65 -3.48
C ARG A 10 0.87 3.89 -4.47
N GLN A 11 2.12 3.59 -4.10
CA GLN A 11 2.99 2.73 -4.88
C GLN A 11 2.44 1.30 -5.04
N ARG A 12 1.89 0.73 -3.97
CA ARG A 12 1.24 -0.60 -4.02
C ARG A 12 -0.01 -0.59 -4.88
N ASP A 13 -0.83 0.45 -4.74
CA ASP A 13 -2.06 0.63 -5.52
C ASP A 13 -1.72 0.73 -7.01
N PHE A 14 -0.71 1.54 -7.36
CA PHE A 14 -0.20 1.65 -8.73
C PHE A 14 0.22 0.29 -9.31
N ILE A 15 1.02 -0.49 -8.56
CA ILE A 15 1.42 -1.83 -9.00
C ILE A 15 0.22 -2.75 -9.19
N SER A 16 -0.80 -2.64 -8.33
CA SER A 16 -2.02 -3.45 -8.42
C SER A 16 -2.79 -3.17 -9.71
N VAL A 17 -2.99 -1.88 -10.04
CA VAL A 17 -3.66 -1.45 -11.27
C VAL A 17 -2.91 -1.90 -12.52
N CYS A 18 -1.59 -1.84 -12.50
CA CYS A 18 -0.72 -2.27 -13.60
C CYS A 18 -0.59 -3.80 -13.75
N MET A 19 -1.26 -4.61 -12.94
CA MET A 19 -1.08 -6.06 -12.94
C MET A 19 -2.41 -6.82 -13.08
N THR A 20 -2.36 -7.98 -13.73
CA THR A 20 -3.52 -8.87 -13.82
C THR A 20 -3.08 -10.31 -13.70
N THR A 21 -3.82 -11.11 -12.92
CA THR A 21 -3.53 -12.54 -12.81
C THR A 21 -4.00 -13.28 -14.04
N VAL A 22 -3.08 -13.99 -14.68
CA VAL A 22 -3.38 -14.80 -15.85
C VAL A 22 -3.94 -16.13 -15.38
N LYS A 23 -5.26 -16.31 -15.52
CA LYS A 23 -5.93 -17.58 -15.28
C LYS A 23 -5.80 -18.45 -16.55
N LEU A 24 -5.05 -19.54 -16.45
CA LEU A 24 -4.93 -20.52 -17.52
C LEU A 24 -6.25 -21.28 -17.69
N LYS A 25 -6.69 -21.51 -18.93
CA LYS A 25 -7.89 -22.31 -19.24
C LYS A 25 -7.76 -23.74 -18.69
N TYR A 26 -6.58 -24.33 -18.87
CA TYR A 26 -6.22 -25.64 -18.35
C TYR A 26 -4.95 -25.51 -17.53
N ARG A 27 -4.99 -25.94 -16.27
CA ARG A 27 -3.84 -25.95 -15.37
C ARG A 27 -3.81 -27.26 -14.59
N TYR A 28 -2.85 -28.11 -14.92
CA TYR A 28 -2.54 -29.28 -14.10
C TYR A 28 -1.83 -28.82 -12.82
N THR A 29 -2.58 -28.81 -11.72
CA THR A 29 -2.02 -28.49 -10.41
C THR A 29 -1.71 -29.81 -9.72
N ARG A 30 -0.44 -30.03 -9.35
CA ARG A 30 -0.07 -31.17 -8.52
C ARG A 30 -0.63 -30.95 -7.11
N GLU A 31 -1.11 -32.02 -6.49
CA GLU A 31 -1.55 -32.00 -5.10
C GLU A 31 -0.42 -31.47 -4.20
N GLY A 32 -0.74 -30.55 -3.28
CA GLY A 32 0.25 -29.88 -2.43
C GLY A 32 1.12 -28.81 -3.11
N SER A 33 0.89 -28.44 -4.38
CA SER A 33 1.71 -27.42 -5.04
C SER A 33 1.49 -26.02 -4.47
N THR A 34 2.59 -25.36 -4.07
CA THR A 34 2.59 -23.96 -3.60
C THR A 34 2.75 -22.93 -4.73
N ARG A 35 2.85 -23.39 -5.99
CA ARG A 35 3.07 -22.51 -7.15
C ARG A 35 1.84 -21.66 -7.41
N ARG A 36 2.02 -20.33 -7.44
CA ARG A 36 0.95 -19.36 -7.75
C ARG A 36 0.75 -19.19 -9.25
N ASN A 37 -0.39 -18.61 -9.63
CA ASN A 37 -0.66 -18.22 -11.01
C ASN A 37 0.37 -17.17 -11.49
N ASN A 38 0.64 -17.16 -12.80
CA ASN A 38 1.43 -16.11 -13.42
C ASN A 38 0.65 -14.79 -13.44
N ASN A 39 1.36 -13.66 -13.48
CA ASN A 39 0.76 -12.33 -13.62
C ASN A 39 1.29 -11.64 -14.86
N ALA A 40 0.40 -10.96 -15.58
CA ALA A 40 0.73 -10.04 -16.65
C ALA A 40 0.91 -8.63 -16.07
N PHE A 41 1.87 -7.90 -16.62
CA PHE A 41 2.18 -6.53 -16.23
C PHE A 41 1.87 -5.60 -17.40
N TYR A 42 1.44 -4.38 -17.10
CA TYR A 42 1.00 -3.41 -18.08
C TYR A 42 1.51 -2.02 -17.73
N PHE A 43 1.71 -1.20 -18.75
CA PHE A 43 1.90 0.23 -18.64
C PHE A 43 0.90 0.94 -19.54
N ASP A 44 0.29 2.01 -19.03
CA ASP A 44 -0.59 2.86 -19.81
C ASP A 44 0.25 3.97 -20.45
N VAL A 45 0.35 3.96 -21.77
CA VAL A 45 1.14 4.92 -22.57
C VAL A 45 0.24 5.49 -23.64
N LYS A 46 0.01 6.82 -23.63
CA LYS A 46 -0.90 7.50 -24.58
C LYS A 46 -2.29 6.83 -24.63
N ASP A 47 -2.87 6.57 -23.46
CA ASP A 47 -4.16 5.89 -23.29
C ASP A 47 -4.23 4.45 -23.83
N GLN A 48 -3.09 3.87 -24.20
CA GLN A 48 -2.99 2.47 -24.61
C GLN A 48 -2.35 1.63 -23.51
N ARG A 49 -3.04 0.55 -23.14
CA ARG A 49 -2.55 -0.41 -22.15
C ARG A 49 -1.62 -1.44 -22.80
N ILE A 50 -0.32 -1.21 -22.67
CA ILE A 50 0.72 -2.04 -23.29
C ILE A 50 1.19 -3.11 -22.30
N ARG A 51 1.16 -4.38 -22.72
CA ARG A 51 1.67 -5.50 -21.90
C ARG A 51 3.19 -5.52 -21.91
N SER A 52 3.79 -5.68 -20.74
CA SER A 52 5.22 -5.84 -20.56
C SER A 52 5.59 -7.15 -19.86
N CYS A 53 6.86 -7.56 -20.01
CA CYS A 53 7.40 -8.65 -19.22
C CYS A 53 7.73 -8.18 -17.79
N LYS A 54 7.85 -9.14 -16.87
CA LYS A 54 8.16 -8.87 -15.46
C LYS A 54 9.51 -8.17 -15.27
N LYS A 55 10.53 -8.56 -16.03
CA LYS A 55 11.89 -8.01 -15.90
C LYS A 55 11.92 -6.53 -16.30
N PHE A 56 11.27 -6.21 -17.42
CA PHE A 56 11.13 -4.83 -17.89
C PHE A 56 10.36 -3.96 -16.89
N PHE A 57 9.22 -4.45 -16.39
CA PHE A 57 8.43 -3.73 -15.38
C PHE A 57 9.23 -3.39 -14.12
N LYS A 58 9.97 -4.36 -13.58
CA LYS A 58 10.84 -4.15 -12.42
C LYS A 58 11.96 -3.15 -12.68
N ASN A 59 12.59 -3.25 -13.85
CA ASN A 59 13.71 -2.39 -14.21
C ASN A 59 13.25 -0.93 -14.40
N ILE A 60 12.13 -0.69 -15.06
CA ILE A 60 11.58 0.67 -15.26
C ILE A 60 11.23 1.31 -13.92
N LEU A 61 10.55 0.56 -13.06
CA LEU A 61 10.11 1.09 -11.76
C LEU A 61 11.23 1.05 -10.70
N CYS A 62 12.39 0.46 -11.01
CA CYS A 62 13.47 0.19 -10.07
C CYS A 62 13.02 -0.56 -8.79
N ILE A 63 12.11 -1.53 -8.93
CA ILE A 63 11.55 -2.29 -7.79
C ILE A 63 12.02 -3.73 -7.74
N ASN A 64 12.04 -4.29 -6.53
CA ASN A 64 12.30 -5.70 -6.31
C ASN A 64 11.04 -6.56 -6.45
N ASP A 65 11.24 -7.86 -6.62
CA ASP A 65 10.20 -8.88 -6.64
C ASP A 65 9.34 -8.92 -5.37
N CYS A 66 9.93 -8.57 -4.23
CA CYS A 66 9.23 -8.49 -2.95
C CYS A 66 8.03 -7.54 -3.01
N SER A 67 8.19 -6.37 -3.62
CA SER A 67 7.12 -5.37 -3.76
C SER A 67 5.91 -5.96 -4.48
N ILE A 68 6.15 -6.66 -5.59
CA ILE A 68 5.10 -7.33 -6.38
C ILE A 68 4.44 -8.45 -5.57
N ARG A 69 5.24 -9.28 -4.87
CA ARG A 69 4.71 -10.38 -4.03
C ARG A 69 3.84 -9.87 -2.89
N THR A 70 4.25 -8.77 -2.26
CA THR A 70 3.48 -8.13 -1.18
C THR A 70 2.13 -7.67 -1.72
N VAL A 71 2.12 -6.93 -2.83
CA VAL A 71 0.86 -6.48 -3.47
C VAL A 71 -0.04 -7.68 -3.81
N LEU A 72 0.50 -8.74 -4.40
CA LEU A 72 -0.27 -9.95 -4.70
C LEU A 72 -0.87 -10.65 -3.50
N THR A 73 -0.24 -10.54 -2.33
CA THR A 73 -0.69 -11.19 -1.09
C THR A 73 -1.65 -10.29 -0.31
N LYS A 74 -1.56 -8.97 -0.51
CA LYS A 74 -2.34 -7.94 0.19
C LYS A 74 -3.52 -7.40 -0.60
N ARG A 75 -3.61 -7.69 -1.90
CA ARG A 75 -4.79 -7.37 -2.70
C ARG A 75 -5.97 -8.26 -2.30
N ASP A 76 -7.17 -7.71 -2.42
CA ASP A 76 -8.39 -8.47 -2.20
C ASP A 76 -8.62 -9.47 -3.34
N LEU A 77 -9.14 -10.65 -2.99
CA LEU A 77 -9.45 -11.69 -3.96
C LEU A 77 -10.63 -11.30 -4.87
N ASN A 78 -11.59 -10.57 -4.32
CA ASN A 78 -12.82 -10.14 -5.01
C ASN A 78 -12.62 -8.83 -5.78
N HIS A 79 -11.76 -7.95 -5.27
CA HIS A 79 -11.52 -6.64 -5.85
C HIS A 79 -10.02 -6.38 -6.03
N PRO A 80 -9.43 -6.79 -7.17
CA PRO A 80 -7.98 -6.70 -7.41
C PRO A 80 -7.45 -5.26 -7.38
N GLN A 81 -8.31 -4.26 -7.53
CA GLN A 81 -7.93 -2.85 -7.50
C GLN A 81 -7.61 -2.37 -6.08
N PHE A 82 -8.12 -3.03 -5.05
CA PHE A 82 -7.91 -2.63 -3.67
C PHE A 82 -6.80 -3.47 -3.03
N VAL A 83 -5.85 -2.77 -2.42
CA VAL A 83 -4.76 -3.35 -1.63
C VAL A 83 -5.00 -2.99 -0.18
N GLN A 84 -4.88 -3.98 0.71
CA GLN A 84 -4.95 -3.77 2.15
C GLN A 84 -4.02 -2.64 2.59
N GLU A 85 -4.49 -1.83 3.55
CA GLU A 85 -3.78 -0.69 4.09
C GLU A 85 -2.35 -1.05 4.56
N ASP A 86 -1.41 -0.14 4.32
CA ASP A 86 -0.07 -0.23 4.87
C ASP A 86 -0.06 0.07 6.38
N LEU A 87 0.32 -0.96 7.14
CA LEU A 87 0.41 -0.93 8.60
C LEU A 87 1.85 -0.77 9.11
N ARG A 88 2.79 -0.35 8.26
CA ARG A 88 4.17 -0.07 8.69
C ARG A 88 4.18 1.04 9.73
N ALA A 89 4.99 0.85 10.78
CA ALA A 89 5.05 1.72 11.95
C ALA A 89 3.72 1.94 12.70
N LYS A 90 2.64 1.26 12.31
CA LYS A 90 1.34 1.26 12.99
C LYS A 90 1.19 -0.03 13.78
N HIS A 91 1.98 -0.19 14.84
CA HIS A 91 1.77 -1.29 15.76
C HIS A 91 0.77 -0.84 16.84
N ARG A 92 -0.32 -1.58 17.07
CA ARG A 92 -1.32 -1.22 18.10
C ARG A 92 -0.78 -1.30 19.54
N ASN A 93 0.50 -1.61 19.68
CA ASN A 93 1.23 -1.81 20.94
C ASN A 93 2.09 -0.59 21.31
N HIS A 94 1.68 0.63 20.95
CA HIS A 94 2.33 1.82 21.51
C HIS A 94 1.92 1.94 22.98
N ILE A 95 2.89 2.24 23.85
CA ILE A 95 2.61 2.58 25.24
C ILE A 95 1.65 3.78 25.22
N LYS A 96 0.46 3.59 25.76
CA LYS A 96 -0.52 4.67 25.90
C LYS A 96 -0.23 5.36 27.22
N LEU A 97 -0.13 6.69 27.19
CA LEU A 97 -0.23 7.49 28.41
C LEU A 97 -1.63 7.30 29.01
N ASP A 98 -1.69 7.37 30.33
CA ASP A 98 -2.95 7.37 31.06
C ASP A 98 -3.82 8.56 30.62
N GLU A 99 -5.14 8.36 30.60
CA GLU A 99 -6.08 9.35 30.08
C GLU A 99 -6.06 10.63 30.93
N GLU A 100 -5.82 10.53 32.24
CA GLU A 100 -5.67 11.68 33.15
C GLU A 100 -4.51 12.60 32.74
N ILE A 101 -3.37 12.01 32.35
CA ILE A 101 -2.18 12.75 31.91
C ILE A 101 -2.42 13.41 30.55
N LYS A 102 -3.25 12.81 29.68
CA LYS A 102 -3.63 13.44 28.41
C LYS A 102 -4.57 14.62 28.62
N GLN A 103 -5.59 14.45 29.48
CA GLN A 103 -6.56 15.51 29.79
C GLN A 103 -5.88 16.73 30.40
N SER A 104 -4.94 16.53 31.34
CA SER A 104 -4.22 17.64 31.99
C SER A 104 -3.39 18.47 31.00
N ARG A 105 -2.76 17.82 30.01
CA ARG A 105 -2.00 18.50 28.96
C ARG A 105 -2.90 19.32 28.03
N VAL A 106 -4.07 18.79 27.64
CA VAL A 106 -5.05 19.51 26.81
C VAL A 106 -5.58 20.74 27.55
N ASN A 107 -6.01 20.56 28.80
CA ASN A 107 -6.53 21.66 29.63
C ASN A 107 -5.48 22.77 29.83
N SER A 108 -4.21 22.42 30.02
CA SER A 108 -3.12 23.39 30.19
C SER A 108 -2.87 24.22 28.91
N ILE A 109 -3.02 23.61 27.73
CA ILE A 109 -2.91 24.32 26.44
C ILE A 109 -4.08 25.30 26.25
N GLU A 110 -5.31 24.88 26.58
CA GLU A 110 -6.49 25.74 26.48
C GLU A 110 -6.42 26.94 27.42
N ILE A 111 -5.94 26.74 28.66
CA ILE A 111 -5.73 27.82 29.63
C ILE A 111 -4.69 28.82 29.12
N GLY A 112 -3.59 28.33 28.53
CA GLY A 112 -2.55 29.18 27.94
C GLY A 112 -3.03 30.01 26.74
N GLN A 113 -4.00 29.53 25.95
CA GLN A 113 -4.58 30.31 24.85
C GLN A 113 -5.56 31.38 25.36
N ARG A 114 -6.27 31.12 26.46
CA ARG A 114 -7.17 32.10 27.10
C ARG A 114 -6.42 33.24 27.79
N THR A 115 -5.25 32.98 28.37
CA THR A 115 -4.44 34.04 29.00
C THR A 115 -3.75 34.95 27.99
N VAL A 116 -3.42 34.46 26.79
CA VAL A 116 -2.82 35.26 25.70
C VAL A 116 -3.85 36.14 24.98
N THR A 117 -5.14 35.80 25.05
CA THR A 117 -6.23 36.54 24.39
C THR A 117 -6.95 37.54 25.29
N GLY A 118 -6.59 37.61 26.59
CA GLY A 118 -7.19 38.49 27.60
C GLY A 118 -6.39 39.76 27.94
N HIS A 119 -5.51 40.21 27.05
CA HIS A 119 -4.85 41.52 27.16
C HIS A 119 -5.28 42.42 25.99
N PHE A 120 -6.50 42.94 26.08
CA PHE A 120 -6.95 44.21 25.51
C PHE A 120 -8.04 44.79 26.40
#